data_AF-A0A6C0JYV8-F1
#
_entry.id   AF-A0A6C0JYV8-F1
#
_cell.length_a   1.000
_cell.length_b   1.000
_cell.length_c   1.000
_cell.angle_alpha   90.00
_cell.angle_beta   90.00
_cell.angle_gamma   90.00
#
_symmetry.space_group_name_H-M   'P 1'
#
loop_
_entity.id
_entity.type
_entity.pdbx_description
1 polymer ?
#
loop_
_entity_poly.entity_id
_entity_poly.type
_entity_poly.pdbx_seq_one_letter_code
_entity_poly.pdbx_strand_id
1 'polypeptide(L)'
;MSLSHDDQLLYQRLVLHNLADRPISENDKIDMLDAYKVYFDTEHEHTACCWALDTCGLEDPEYKKLNDELSEAEQAREIAWNNYVAIRRRLFP
;
A
#
# COMPACT_ATOMS: atom_id res chain seq x y z
N MET A 1 3.68 -12.45 -7.42
CA MET A 1 2.37 -12.88 -6.91
C MET A 1 1.56 -11.69 -6.43
N SER A 2 1.06 -10.88 -7.34
CA SER A 2 0.10 -9.83 -7.02
C SER A 2 -0.96 -10.27 -5.98
N LEU A 3 -1.19 -9.52 -4.89
CA LEU A 3 -2.45 -9.66 -4.15
C LEU A 3 -3.58 -9.62 -5.18
N SER A 4 -4.46 -10.61 -5.12
CA SER A 4 -5.46 -10.76 -6.16
C SER A 4 -6.36 -9.52 -6.20
N HIS A 5 -6.99 -9.25 -7.34
CA HIS A 5 -8.02 -8.21 -7.44
C HIS A 5 -9.11 -8.39 -6.36
N ASP A 6 -9.32 -9.64 -5.92
CA ASP A 6 -10.25 -9.98 -4.85
C ASP A 6 -9.75 -9.54 -3.47
N ASP A 7 -8.44 -9.57 -3.20
CA ASP A 7 -7.86 -9.08 -1.95
C ASP A 7 -7.94 -7.54 -1.85
N GLN A 8 -7.76 -6.84 -2.98
CA GLN A 8 -7.99 -5.39 -3.08
C GLN A 8 -9.45 -5.02 -2.77
N LEU A 9 -10.38 -5.73 -3.39
CA LEU A 9 -11.81 -5.52 -3.18
C LEU A 9 -12.24 -5.87 -1.76
N LEU A 10 -11.68 -6.92 -1.18
CA LEU A 10 -11.96 -7.33 0.19
C LEU A 10 -11.51 -6.26 1.18
N TYR A 11 -10.30 -5.73 1.01
CA TYR A 11 -9.78 -4.70 1.89
C TYR A 11 -10.46 -3.34 1.70
N GLN A 12 -10.76 -2.93 0.46
CA GLN A 12 -11.60 -1.75 0.21
C GLN A 12 -12.97 -1.91 0.87
N ARG A 13 -13.58 -3.09 0.79
CA ARG A 13 -14.84 -3.38 1.50
C ARG A 13 -14.68 -3.28 3.00
N LEU A 14 -13.61 -3.80 3.59
CA LEU A 14 -13.36 -3.70 5.03
C LEU A 14 -13.16 -2.24 5.48
N VAL A 15 -12.45 -1.43 4.70
CA VAL A 15 -12.33 0.01 4.95
C VAL A 15 -13.69 0.69 4.83
N LEU A 16 -14.40 0.50 3.71
CA LEU A 16 -15.75 1.02 3.51
C LEU A 16 -16.71 0.61 4.64
N HIS A 17 -16.66 -0.62 5.11
CA HIS A 17 -17.51 -1.11 6.19
C HIS A 17 -17.16 -0.47 7.54
N ASN A 18 -15.87 -0.18 7.78
CA ASN A 18 -15.44 0.59 8.95
C ASN A 18 -15.83 2.07 8.86
N LEU A 19 -16.05 2.59 7.65
CA LEU A 19 -16.41 3.99 7.38
C LEU A 19 -17.93 4.22 7.23
N ALA A 20 -18.71 3.21 6.83
CA ALA A 20 -20.10 3.36 6.40
C ALA A 20 -21.00 3.94 7.50
N ASP A 21 -20.87 3.42 8.73
CA ASP A 21 -21.69 3.82 9.87
C ASP A 21 -21.07 4.97 10.67
N ARG A 22 -19.95 5.55 10.21
CA ARG A 22 -19.23 6.60 10.95
C ARG A 22 -19.79 7.98 10.63
N PRO A 23 -19.97 8.85 11.65
CA PRO A 23 -20.46 10.21 11.45
C PRO A 23 -19.33 11.14 10.96
N ILE A 24 -18.69 10.78 9.85
CA ILE A 24 -17.67 11.57 9.17
C ILE A 24 -18.21 12.01 7.80
N SER A 25 -17.62 13.06 7.23
CA SER A 25 -18.07 13.56 5.93
C SER A 25 -17.78 12.54 4.82
N GLU A 26 -18.55 12.58 3.73
CA GLU A 26 -18.26 11.78 2.54
C GLU A 26 -16.88 12.10 1.96
N ASN A 27 -16.44 13.37 2.04
CA ASN A 27 -15.08 13.76 1.64
C ASN A 27 -14.02 13.05 2.49
N ASP A 28 -14.21 12.96 3.81
CA ASP A 28 -13.27 12.26 4.68
C ASP A 28 -13.21 10.75 4.37
N LYS A 29 -14.34 10.15 3.96
CA LYS A 29 -14.36 8.76 3.49
C LYS A 29 -13.55 8.59 2.22
N ILE A 30 -13.70 9.50 1.25
CA ILE A 30 -12.94 9.50 0.00
C ILE A 30 -11.46 9.68 0.27
N ASP A 31 -11.06 10.68 1.06
CA ASP A 31 -9.67 10.93 1.44
C ASP A 31 -9.02 9.66 2.04
N MET A 32 -9.75 8.97 2.91
CA MET A 32 -9.25 7.74 3.54
C MET A 32 -9.14 6.57 2.55
N LEU A 33 -10.08 6.43 1.62
CA LEU A 33 -10.03 5.39 0.58
C LEU A 33 -8.91 5.64 -0.41
N ASP A 34 -8.70 6.88 -0.82
CA ASP A 34 -7.63 7.27 -1.75
C ASP A 34 -6.26 7.03 -1.10
N ALA A 35 -6.07 7.46 0.16
CA ALA A 35 -4.83 7.21 0.88
C ALA A 35 -4.57 5.71 1.10
N TYR A 36 -5.62 4.94 1.40
CA TYR A 36 -5.51 3.49 1.53
C TYR A 36 -5.11 2.83 0.20
N LYS A 37 -5.70 3.26 -0.92
CA LYS A 37 -5.38 2.74 -2.24
C LYS A 37 -3.91 2.98 -2.59
N VAL A 38 -3.39 4.18 -2.35
CA VAL A 38 -1.97 4.50 -2.59
C VAL A 38 -1.05 3.62 -1.73
N TYR A 39 -1.40 3.40 -0.46
CA TYR A 39 -0.65 2.47 0.39
C TYR A 39 -0.69 1.04 -0.15
N PHE A 40 -1.85 0.57 -0.60
CA PHE A 40 -1.98 -0.76 -1.15
C PHE A 40 -1.15 -0.95 -2.43
N ASP A 41 -1.22 0.00 -3.35
CA ASP A 41 -0.50 -0.07 -4.63
C ASP A 41 1.03 -0.10 -4.38
N THR A 42 1.53 0.68 -3.44
CA THR A 42 2.96 0.70 -3.06
C THR A 42 3.40 -0.55 -2.29
N GLU A 43 2.56 -1.12 -1.43
CA GLU A 43 2.82 -2.42 -0.77
C GLU A 43 2.94 -3.56 -1.80
N HIS A 44 2.13 -3.50 -2.86
CA HIS A 44 2.17 -4.46 -3.94
C HIS A 44 3.48 -4.41 -4.73
N GLU A 45 3.91 -3.21 -5.07
CA GLU A 45 5.17 -2.96 -5.77
C GLU A 45 6.36 -3.44 -4.92
N HIS A 46 6.40 -3.07 -3.64
CA HIS A 46 7.40 -3.56 -2.70
C HIS A 46 7.45 -5.10 -2.64
N THR A 47 6.30 -5.76 -2.54
CA THR A 47 6.23 -7.23 -2.52
C THR A 47 6.73 -7.84 -3.84
N ALA A 48 6.42 -7.21 -4.98
CA ALA A 48 6.92 -7.65 -6.27
C ALA A 48 8.45 -7.54 -6.37
N CYS A 49 9.03 -6.44 -5.87
CA CYS A 49 10.48 -6.26 -5.78
C CYS A 49 11.13 -7.31 -4.86
N CYS A 50 10.54 -7.60 -3.70
CA CYS A 50 11.05 -8.65 -2.80
C CYS A 50 11.12 -10.01 -3.51
N TRP A 51 10.06 -10.40 -4.22
CA TRP A 51 10.08 -11.68 -4.94
C TRP A 51 11.04 -11.69 -6.11
N ALA A 52 11.16 -10.58 -6.85
CA ALA A 52 12.13 -10.47 -7.91
C ALA A 52 13.55 -10.73 -7.36
N LEU A 53 13.90 -10.10 -6.24
CA LEU A 53 15.17 -10.31 -5.54
C LEU A 53 15.35 -11.74 -5.02
N ASP A 54 14.33 -12.34 -4.41
CA ASP A 54 14.38 -13.73 -3.93
C ASP A 54 14.67 -14.73 -5.06
N THR A 55 14.21 -14.40 -6.29
CA THR A 55 14.46 -15.22 -7.48
C THR A 55 15.74 -14.87 -8.24
N CYS A 56 16.33 -13.70 -7.96
CA CYS A 56 17.51 -13.20 -8.62
C CYS A 56 18.78 -13.73 -7.92
N GLY A 57 19.74 -14.24 -8.68
CA GLY A 57 21.02 -14.67 -8.12
C GLY A 57 21.85 -13.47 -7.67
N LEU A 58 22.57 -13.57 -6.54
CA LEU A 58 23.41 -12.49 -6.02
C LEU A 58 24.52 -12.03 -7.00
N GLU A 59 24.92 -12.89 -7.94
CA GLU A 59 25.91 -12.58 -8.97
C GLU A 59 25.29 -11.99 -10.25
N ASP A 60 23.97 -11.86 -10.30
CA ASP A 60 23.26 -11.29 -11.44
C ASP A 60 23.52 -9.78 -11.51
N PRO A 61 23.97 -9.24 -12.67
CA PRO A 61 24.10 -7.80 -12.88
C PRO A 61 22.82 -7.01 -12.57
N GLU A 62 21.65 -7.64 -12.67
CA GLU A 62 20.35 -7.05 -12.38
C GLU A 62 20.05 -6.95 -10.88
N TYR A 63 20.75 -7.71 -10.03
CA TYR A 63 20.52 -7.73 -8.57
C TYR A 63 20.63 -6.34 -7.96
N LYS A 64 21.67 -5.57 -8.32
CA LYS A 64 21.86 -4.22 -7.80
C LYS A 64 20.71 -3.30 -8.18
N LYS A 65 20.24 -3.39 -9.43
CA LYS A 65 19.13 -2.58 -9.93
C LYS A 65 17.82 -2.93 -9.20
N LEU A 66 17.54 -4.22 -9.04
CA LEU A 66 16.37 -4.69 -8.29
C LEU A 66 16.42 -4.26 -6.81
N ASN A 67 17.62 -4.21 -6.23
CA ASN A 67 17.81 -3.74 -4.86
C ASN A 67 17.59 -2.23 -4.72
N ASP A 68 18.00 -1.43 -5.71
CA ASP A 68 17.71 0.00 -5.75
C ASP A 68 16.19 0.23 -5.92
N GLU A 69 15.53 -0.51 -6.83
CA GLU A 69 14.07 -0.47 -7.02
C GLU A 69 13.30 -0.88 -5.76
N LEU A 70 13.76 -1.91 -5.03
CA LEU A 70 13.16 -2.30 -3.75
C LEU A 70 13.24 -1.17 -2.72
N SER A 71 14.40 -0.49 -2.63
CA SER A 71 14.57 0.63 -1.70
C SER A 71 13.65 1.79 -2.02
N GLU A 72 13.40 2.09 -3.30
CA GLU A 72 12.45 3.13 -3.72
C GLU A 72 11.00 2.72 -3.39
N ALA A 73 10.65 1.47 -3.65
CA ALA A 73 9.33 0.93 -3.33
C ALA A 73 9.06 0.92 -1.81
N GLU A 74 10.06 0.58 -1.00
CA GLU A 74 9.96 0.63 0.47
C GLU A 74 9.70 2.05 0.98
N GLN A 75 10.42 3.04 0.46
CA GLN A 75 10.20 4.45 0.83
C GLN A 75 8.81 4.95 0.42
N ALA A 76 8.36 4.64 -0.80
CA ALA A 76 7.03 5.00 -1.28
C ALA A 76 5.93 4.39 -0.39
N ARG A 77 6.09 3.11 -0.04
CA ARG A 77 5.19 2.37 0.84
C ARG A 77 5.11 2.97 2.23
N GLU A 78 6.26 3.34 2.82
CA GLU A 78 6.31 3.99 4.13
C GLU A 78 5.59 5.35 4.13
N ILE A 79 5.83 6.17 3.12
CA ILE A 79 5.16 7.48 2.97
C ILE A 79 3.65 7.29 2.83
N ALA A 80 3.21 6.36 1.99
CA ALA A 80 1.79 6.09 1.78
C ALA A 80 1.10 5.56 3.04
N TRP A 81 1.76 4.65 3.77
CA TRP A 81 1.29 4.18 5.07
C TRP A 81 1.14 5.32 6.08
N ASN A 82 2.17 6.17 6.20
CA ASN A 82 2.16 7.30 7.12
C ASN A 82 1.03 8.29 6.81
N ASN A 83 0.78 8.56 5.52
CA ASN A 83 -0.34 9.40 5.08
C ASN A 83 -1.70 8.80 5.45
N TYR A 84 -1.90 7.50 5.17
CA TYR A 84 -3.13 6.80 5.55
C TYR A 84 -3.36 6.82 7.07
N VAL A 85 -2.31 6.55 7.86
CA VAL A 85 -2.38 6.58 9.32
C VAL A 85 -2.64 7.98 9.86
N ALA A 86 -2.06 9.02 9.26
CA ALA A 86 -2.29 10.41 9.65
C ALA A 86 -3.75 10.81 9.43
N ILE A 87 -4.33 10.47 8.28
CA ILE A 87 -5.76 10.70 8.00
C ILE A 87 -6.62 9.91 8.98
N ARG A 88 -6.31 8.62 9.20
CA ARG A 88 -7.02 7.80 10.18
C ARG A 88 -7.00 8.42 11.58
N ARG A 89 -5.86 8.90 12.06
CA ARG A 89 -5.74 9.56 13.37
C ARG A 89 -6.51 10.87 13.45
N ARG A 90 -6.56 11.65 12.35
CA ARG A 90 -7.38 12.87 12.26
C ARG A 90 -8.87 12.56 12.41
N LEU A 91 -9.33 11.51 11.75
CA LEU A 91 -10.75 11.13 11.68
C LEU A 91 -11.22 10.30 12.88
N PHE A 92 -10.30 9.58 13.52
CA PHE A 92 -10.56 8.66 14.63
C PHE A 92 -9.54 8.87 15.76
N PRO A 93 -9.66 9.97 16.53
CA PRO A 93 -8.81 10.24 17.68
C PRO A 93 -9.06 9.29 18.86
#